data_AF-A0A2T0VFF6-F1
#
_entry.id   AF-A0A2T0VFF6-F1
#
_cell.length_a   1.000
_cell.length_b   1.000
_cell.length_c   1.000
_cell.angle_alpha   90.00
_cell.angle_beta   90.00
_cell.angle_gamma   90.00
#
_symmetry.space_group_name_H-M   'P 1'
#
loop_
_entity.id
_entity.type
_entity.pdbx_description
1 polymer ?
#
loop_
_entity_poly.entity_id
_entity_poly.type
_entity_poly.pdbx_seq_one_letter_code
_entity_poly.pdbx_strand_id
1 'polypeptide(L)'
;MGVLRLFLALSVVSAHAGSNVFGLPVIPAPIAVNFFFIISGFYMAMVLNEKYVDRSTLGAFYKNRVLRLFPVYVVGLVIALAVSLPAIVEFFAQLTAWAKIFFVAANALIAGQDLFYLLCLPTVQGGCADAVALAINPPAWSLAVELGFYLIAPFIVRSPRRTFLFVMVGAVYLLAISFLVYPTPDLGILPQQSQLTLGYYFYPSSFLFFGLGALAYQLSKGIAKPHWWAGVLLFVVLVPTTITMPVWQPLIFALAIPVLFTYTKHNRADRLIGELSYPVYILHFPILVGINAYASTHPRLIEILPVGTLVGVASVVLGLVLHFTIERAAKRFRAMPTTADTLGNADAPTVIDGDVAGTARSAVVRRVVAAVLLLSIVAVPLTTVGTAAVAQAARTNVPSRTPLYLTDDYWQAGVSRESAAFFVSRTKANLEQFEPGRTVTFDNGEHRRIVETETTDLFLQVIVSGQPLDGTIVGYPHEFSVGP
;
A
#
# COMPACT_ATOMS: atom_id res chain seq x y z
N MET A 1 1.32 -19.87 10.39
CA MET A 1 2.39 -18.92 10.03
C MET A 1 2.11 -17.56 10.68
N GLY A 2 1.59 -17.53 11.89
CA GLY A 2 1.20 -16.30 12.55
C GLY A 2 2.36 -15.52 13.13
N VAL A 3 3.37 -16.21 13.68
CA VAL A 3 4.62 -15.57 14.13
C VAL A 3 5.28 -14.80 12.99
N LEU A 4 5.40 -15.42 11.81
CA LEU A 4 5.93 -14.76 10.61
C LEU A 4 5.13 -13.50 10.26
N ARG A 5 3.79 -13.58 10.23
CA ARG A 5 2.95 -12.41 9.90
C ARG A 5 3.08 -11.29 10.92
N LEU A 6 3.16 -11.60 12.21
CA LEU A 6 3.35 -10.58 13.23
C LEU A 6 4.74 -9.95 13.10
N PHE A 7 5.79 -10.73 12.86
CA PHE A 7 7.14 -10.22 12.61
C PHE A 7 7.17 -9.24 11.41
N LEU A 8 6.49 -9.56 10.31
CA LEU A 8 6.37 -8.65 9.16
C LEU A 8 5.62 -7.37 9.53
N ALA A 9 4.54 -7.46 10.33
CA ALA A 9 3.81 -6.29 10.78
C ALA A 9 4.68 -5.38 11.67
N LEU A 10 5.42 -5.96 12.62
CA LEU A 10 6.35 -5.23 13.50
C LEU A 10 7.53 -4.63 12.73
N SER A 11 7.98 -5.28 11.65
CA SER A 11 8.98 -4.70 10.75
C SER A 11 8.47 -3.43 10.08
N VAL A 12 7.19 -3.41 9.67
CA VAL A 12 6.55 -2.19 9.14
C VAL A 12 6.40 -1.12 10.22
N VAL A 13 6.05 -1.50 11.45
CA VAL A 13 6.02 -0.56 12.59
C VAL A 13 7.38 0.10 12.80
N SER A 14 8.44 -0.70 12.82
CA SER A 14 9.80 -0.23 13.03
C SER A 14 10.23 0.78 11.97
N ALA A 15 9.95 0.47 10.69
CA ALA A 15 10.32 1.34 9.59
C ALA A 15 9.63 2.71 9.65
N HIS A 16 8.33 2.75 9.96
CA HIS A 16 7.62 4.03 10.09
C HIS A 16 7.98 4.79 11.36
N ALA A 17 8.31 4.08 12.44
CA ALA A 17 8.71 4.70 13.70
C ALA A 17 10.17 5.20 13.70
N GLY A 18 10.94 4.99 12.62
CA GLY A 18 12.36 5.37 12.53
C GLY A 18 13.26 4.69 13.56
N SER A 19 12.75 3.67 14.25
CA SER A 19 13.42 3.06 15.41
C SER A 19 13.02 1.59 15.55
N ASN A 20 13.84 0.83 16.26
CA ASN A 20 13.71 -0.60 16.43
C ASN A 20 12.59 -0.98 17.40
N VAL A 21 11.95 -2.13 17.12
CA VAL A 21 10.97 -2.75 18.02
C VAL A 21 11.67 -3.85 18.80
N PHE A 22 11.78 -3.69 20.13
CA PHE A 22 12.49 -4.60 21.03
C PHE A 22 13.97 -4.85 20.68
N GLY A 23 14.63 -3.90 20.00
CA GLY A 23 16.02 -4.06 19.55
C GLY A 23 16.22 -5.14 18.47
N LEU A 24 15.14 -5.66 17.88
CA LEU A 24 15.22 -6.71 16.87
C LEU A 24 15.64 -6.16 15.51
N PRO A 25 16.46 -6.89 14.73
CA PRO A 25 16.68 -6.57 13.33
C PRO A 25 15.37 -6.72 12.55
N VAL A 26 15.06 -5.74 11.71
CA VAL A 26 13.80 -5.69 10.95
C VAL A 26 14.05 -5.73 9.45
N ILE A 27 13.03 -6.19 8.73
CA ILE A 27 13.00 -6.14 7.28
C ILE A 27 12.48 -4.76 6.85
N PRO A 28 13.02 -4.14 5.78
CA PRO A 28 12.46 -2.90 5.24
C PRO A 28 10.95 -3.02 4.95
N ALA A 29 10.17 -1.98 5.30
CA ALA A 29 8.71 -1.98 5.11
C ALA A 29 8.26 -2.38 3.69
N PRO A 30 8.89 -1.88 2.59
CA PRO A 30 8.51 -2.29 1.24
C PRO A 30 8.60 -3.81 1.00
N ILE A 31 9.63 -4.43 1.55
CA ILE A 31 9.86 -5.87 1.44
C ILE A 31 8.81 -6.63 2.26
N ALA A 32 8.55 -6.19 3.50
CA ALA A 32 7.58 -6.81 4.38
C ALA A 32 6.15 -6.77 3.79
N VAL A 33 5.75 -5.66 3.17
CA VAL A 33 4.45 -5.53 2.48
C VAL A 33 4.34 -6.48 1.29
N ASN A 34 5.40 -6.58 0.47
CA ASN A 34 5.43 -7.54 -0.64
C ASN A 34 5.33 -9.00 -0.15
N PHE A 35 5.96 -9.34 0.97
CA PHE A 35 5.79 -10.65 1.62
C PHE A 35 4.37 -10.88 2.13
N PHE A 36 3.66 -9.85 2.62
CA PHE A 36 2.23 -9.96 2.91
C PHE A 36 1.40 -10.28 1.66
N PHE A 37 1.70 -9.68 0.51
CA PHE A 37 1.02 -10.03 -0.75
C PHE A 37 1.27 -11.49 -1.17
N ILE A 38 2.50 -11.99 -1.04
CA ILE A 38 2.82 -13.42 -1.27
C ILE A 38 2.00 -14.31 -0.33
N ILE A 39 1.96 -14.00 0.97
CA ILE A 39 1.16 -14.74 1.95
C ILE A 39 -0.33 -14.69 1.57
N SER A 40 -0.84 -13.52 1.18
CA SER A 40 -2.24 -13.34 0.75
C SER A 40 -2.58 -14.21 -0.46
N GLY A 41 -1.71 -14.23 -1.47
CA GLY A 41 -1.84 -15.09 -2.66
C GLY A 41 -1.97 -16.56 -2.32
N PHE A 42 -1.10 -17.07 -1.45
CA PHE A 42 -1.16 -18.46 -0.98
C PHE A 42 -2.48 -18.76 -0.24
N TYR A 43 -2.87 -17.90 0.71
CA TYR A 43 -4.11 -18.10 1.46
C TYR A 43 -5.36 -18.01 0.57
N MET A 44 -5.39 -17.10 -0.41
CA MET A 44 -6.53 -16.96 -1.31
C MET A 44 -6.64 -18.17 -2.23
N ALA A 45 -5.53 -18.65 -2.78
CA ALA A 45 -5.49 -19.88 -3.56
C ALA A 45 -5.98 -21.07 -2.74
N MET A 46 -5.48 -21.27 -1.52
CA MET A 46 -5.93 -22.35 -0.64
C MET A 46 -7.41 -22.27 -0.33
N VAL A 47 -7.89 -21.13 0.15
CA VAL A 47 -9.27 -20.96 0.61
C VAL A 47 -10.29 -21.10 -0.53
N LEU A 48 -9.96 -20.66 -1.75
CA LEU A 48 -10.83 -20.78 -2.93
C LEU A 48 -10.80 -22.15 -3.61
N ASN A 49 -9.78 -22.97 -3.35
CA ASN A 49 -9.67 -24.34 -3.86
C ASN A 49 -10.07 -25.41 -2.82
N GLU A 50 -10.11 -25.08 -1.53
CA GLU A 50 -10.45 -26.04 -0.47
C GLU A 50 -11.80 -25.74 0.21
N LYS A 51 -12.11 -24.47 0.50
CA LYS A 51 -13.30 -24.09 1.29
C LYS A 51 -14.45 -23.56 0.44
N TYR A 52 -14.15 -22.67 -0.51
CA TYR A 52 -15.16 -22.04 -1.36
C TYR A 52 -15.07 -22.58 -2.78
N VAL A 53 -15.27 -23.89 -2.94
CA VAL A 53 -15.13 -24.57 -4.24
C VAL A 53 -16.29 -24.19 -5.16
N ASP A 54 -17.51 -24.23 -4.64
CA ASP A 54 -18.72 -24.00 -5.42
C ASP A 54 -19.01 -22.51 -5.65
N ARG A 55 -19.66 -22.20 -6.77
CA ARG A 55 -20.03 -20.82 -7.13
C ARG A 55 -21.02 -20.20 -6.15
N SER A 56 -21.92 -21.00 -5.58
CA SER A 56 -22.88 -20.57 -4.55
C SER A 56 -22.18 -20.00 -3.31
N THR A 57 -20.96 -20.45 -3.02
CA THR A 57 -20.21 -20.05 -1.83
C THR A 57 -19.40 -18.76 -2.02
N LEU A 58 -19.39 -18.17 -3.23
CA LEU A 58 -18.65 -16.94 -3.52
C LEU A 58 -19.17 -15.72 -2.76
N GLY A 59 -20.49 -15.60 -2.55
CA GLY A 59 -21.05 -14.52 -1.73
C GLY A 59 -20.53 -14.58 -0.28
N ALA A 60 -20.46 -15.79 0.28
CA ALA A 60 -19.91 -16.03 1.61
C ALA A 60 -18.40 -15.71 1.67
N PHE A 61 -17.64 -16.01 0.61
CA PHE A 61 -16.23 -15.61 0.51
C PHE A 61 -16.09 -14.09 0.64
N TYR A 62 -16.79 -13.30 -0.19
CA TYR A 62 -16.69 -11.83 -0.18
C TYR A 62 -17.14 -11.24 1.16
N LYS A 63 -18.29 -11.69 1.70
CA LYS A 63 -18.76 -11.29 3.04
C LYS A 63 -17.68 -11.54 4.09
N ASN A 64 -17.04 -12.71 4.05
CA ASN A 64 -15.98 -13.08 5.00
C ASN A 64 -14.66 -12.33 4.80
N ARG A 65 -14.44 -11.69 3.65
CA ARG A 65 -13.29 -10.79 3.40
C ARG A 65 -13.60 -9.37 3.89
N VAL A 66 -14.78 -8.83 3.56
CA VAL A 66 -15.23 -7.52 4.05
C VAL A 66 -15.26 -7.48 5.58
N LEU A 67 -15.91 -8.46 6.20
CA LEU A 67 -15.98 -8.54 7.67
C LEU A 67 -14.62 -8.78 8.32
N ARG A 68 -13.59 -9.19 7.57
CA ARG A 68 -12.22 -9.37 8.06
C ARG A 68 -11.45 -8.05 8.11
N LEU A 69 -11.64 -7.17 7.14
CA LEU A 69 -10.91 -5.91 7.06
C LEU A 69 -11.66 -4.79 7.80
N PHE A 70 -12.89 -4.51 7.39
CA PHE A 70 -13.59 -3.28 7.77
C PHE A 70 -13.70 -3.01 9.28
N PRO A 71 -14.00 -3.99 10.16
CA PRO A 71 -14.22 -3.66 11.57
C PRO A 71 -12.99 -3.05 12.25
N VAL A 72 -11.80 -3.60 12.02
CA VAL A 72 -10.56 -3.08 12.62
C VAL A 72 -10.06 -1.85 11.86
N TYR A 73 -10.26 -1.81 10.54
CA TYR A 73 -9.97 -0.61 9.74
C TYR A 73 -10.74 0.62 10.25
N VAL A 74 -12.04 0.48 10.51
CA VAL A 74 -12.87 1.59 11.02
C VAL A 74 -12.36 2.10 12.36
N VAL A 75 -11.93 1.21 13.26
CA VAL A 75 -11.30 1.63 14.52
C VAL A 75 -10.01 2.40 14.27
N GLY A 76 -9.15 1.90 13.38
CA GLY A 76 -7.92 2.59 12.99
C GLY A 76 -8.20 3.97 12.37
N LEU A 77 -9.22 4.07 11.51
CA LEU A 77 -9.65 5.32 10.89
C LEU A 77 -10.18 6.33 11.92
N VAL A 78 -10.98 5.88 12.90
CA VAL A 78 -11.48 6.73 13.98
C VAL A 78 -10.33 7.25 14.86
N ILE A 79 -9.36 6.40 15.19
CA ILE A 79 -8.18 6.83 15.96
C ILE A 79 -7.35 7.82 15.14
N ALA A 80 -7.13 7.56 13.85
CA ALA A 80 -6.42 8.45 12.95
C ALA A 80 -7.09 9.84 12.88
N LEU A 81 -8.42 9.86 12.71
CA LEU A 81 -9.20 11.09 12.76
C LEU A 81 -9.05 11.79 14.11
N ALA A 82 -9.09 11.07 15.23
CA ALA A 82 -8.99 11.66 16.56
C ALA A 82 -7.62 12.33 16.81
N VAL A 83 -6.52 11.71 16.36
CA VAL A 83 -5.16 12.23 16.61
C VAL A 83 -4.72 13.29 15.60
N SER A 84 -5.35 13.36 14.43
CA SER A 84 -4.94 14.25 13.33
C SER A 84 -6.07 15.15 12.82
N LEU A 85 -7.16 15.31 13.57
CA LEU A 85 -8.34 16.05 13.12
C LEU A 85 -8.03 17.46 12.59
N PRO A 86 -7.25 18.31 13.31
CA PRO A 86 -7.00 19.68 12.85
C PRO A 86 -6.29 19.70 11.49
N ALA A 87 -5.21 18.91 11.35
CA ALA A 87 -4.45 18.80 10.11
C ALA A 87 -5.29 18.25 8.95
N ILE A 88 -6.15 17.26 9.22
CA ILE A 88 -7.05 16.69 8.21
C ILE A 88 -8.08 17.72 7.76
N VAL A 89 -8.67 18.48 8.68
CA VAL A 89 -9.67 19.52 8.35
C VAL A 89 -9.04 20.63 7.51
N GLU A 90 -7.84 21.08 7.89
CA GLU A 90 -7.08 22.09 7.15
C GLU A 90 -6.75 21.61 5.74
N PHE A 91 -6.15 20.42 5.61
CA PHE A 91 -5.85 19.83 4.30
C PHE A 91 -7.11 19.61 3.46
N PHE A 92 -8.19 19.09 4.07
CA PHE A 92 -9.45 18.88 3.37
C PHE A 92 -10.02 20.19 2.84
N ALA A 93 -9.86 21.32 3.54
CA ALA A 93 -10.33 22.62 3.07
C ALA A 93 -9.66 23.04 1.75
N GLN A 94 -8.38 22.69 1.56
CA GLN A 94 -7.59 22.99 0.36
C GLN A 94 -8.00 22.18 -0.87
N LEU A 95 -8.82 21.13 -0.73
CA LEU A 95 -9.23 20.28 -1.85
C LEU A 95 -10.41 20.88 -2.65
N THR A 96 -10.37 20.70 -3.98
CA THR A 96 -11.53 20.97 -4.85
C THR A 96 -12.72 20.06 -4.52
N ALA A 97 -13.93 20.42 -4.96
CA ALA A 97 -15.14 19.64 -4.68
C ALA A 97 -15.03 18.16 -5.10
N TRP A 98 -14.50 17.88 -6.30
CA TRP A 98 -14.29 16.51 -6.77
C TRP A 98 -13.20 15.77 -5.99
N ALA A 99 -12.09 16.45 -5.65
CA ALA A 99 -11.04 15.86 -4.83
C ALA A 99 -11.53 15.50 -3.42
N LYS A 100 -12.42 16.32 -2.82
CA LYS A 100 -13.08 16.03 -1.54
C LYS A 100 -13.92 14.75 -1.59
N ILE A 101 -14.72 14.58 -2.66
CA ILE A 101 -15.54 13.37 -2.84
C ILE A 101 -14.64 12.13 -2.95
N PHE A 102 -13.58 12.22 -3.75
CA PHE A 102 -12.63 11.11 -3.90
C PHE A 102 -11.91 10.78 -2.59
N PHE A 103 -11.43 11.81 -1.87
CA PHE A 103 -10.79 11.66 -0.55
C PHE A 103 -11.68 10.93 0.45
N VAL A 104 -12.95 11.36 0.58
CA VAL A 104 -13.91 10.73 1.51
C VAL A 104 -14.22 9.30 1.07
N ALA A 105 -14.51 9.08 -0.21
CA ALA A 105 -14.86 7.75 -0.72
C ALA A 105 -13.70 6.76 -0.55
N ALA A 106 -12.48 7.15 -0.90
CA ALA A 106 -11.30 6.28 -0.84
C ALA A 106 -10.91 5.93 0.61
N ASN A 107 -11.00 6.88 1.54
CA ASN A 107 -10.78 6.62 2.96
C ASN A 107 -11.93 5.81 3.59
N ALA A 108 -13.20 6.07 3.25
CA ALA A 108 -14.32 5.33 3.85
C ALA A 108 -14.44 3.89 3.34
N LEU A 109 -14.16 3.65 2.06
CA LEU A 109 -14.35 2.36 1.41
C LEU A 109 -13.08 1.51 1.33
N ILE A 110 -11.92 2.04 1.78
CA ILE A 110 -10.58 1.45 1.57
C ILE A 110 -10.19 1.38 0.08
N ALA A 111 -11.09 1.72 -0.84
CA ALA A 111 -10.92 1.48 -2.28
C ALA A 111 -10.28 2.69 -2.97
N GLY A 112 -9.25 2.45 -3.80
CA GLY A 112 -8.62 3.50 -4.61
C GLY A 112 -7.60 4.36 -3.86
N GLN A 113 -7.20 3.99 -2.64
CA GLN A 113 -6.13 4.69 -1.91
C GLN A 113 -4.75 4.50 -2.56
N ASP A 114 -4.52 3.38 -3.26
CA ASP A 114 -3.34 3.17 -4.09
C ASP A 114 -3.21 4.21 -5.22
N LEU A 115 -4.33 4.78 -5.65
CA LEU A 115 -4.38 5.81 -6.69
C LEU A 115 -3.98 7.20 -6.19
N PHE A 116 -3.88 7.45 -4.87
CA PHE A 116 -3.42 8.75 -4.35
C PHE A 116 -2.01 9.09 -4.83
N TYR A 117 -1.14 8.09 -4.96
CA TYR A 117 0.21 8.27 -5.49
C TYR A 117 0.22 8.45 -7.01
N LEU A 118 -0.81 7.96 -7.70
CA LEU A 118 -0.92 7.96 -9.16
C LEU A 118 -1.59 9.23 -9.71
N LEU A 119 -2.68 9.68 -9.08
CA LEU A 119 -3.55 10.73 -9.59
C LEU A 119 -3.20 12.10 -8.99
N CYS A 120 -3.06 13.12 -9.82
CA CYS A 120 -3.03 14.51 -9.36
C CYS A 120 -4.46 14.95 -8.99
N LEU A 121 -4.79 14.92 -7.69
CA LEU A 121 -6.05 15.50 -7.21
C LEU A 121 -5.87 17.02 -7.03
N PRO A 122 -6.69 17.86 -7.67
CA PRO A 122 -6.46 19.30 -7.68
C PRO A 122 -6.84 19.97 -6.36
N THR A 123 -6.01 20.92 -5.93
CA THR A 123 -6.27 21.85 -4.82
C THR A 123 -6.98 23.11 -5.31
N VAL A 124 -7.60 23.86 -4.40
CA VAL A 124 -8.33 25.11 -4.71
C VAL A 124 -7.39 26.25 -5.15
N GLN A 125 -6.14 26.25 -4.66
CA GLN A 125 -5.09 27.19 -5.09
C GLN A 125 -4.43 26.79 -6.41
N GLY A 126 -4.80 25.63 -6.96
CA GLY A 126 -4.15 25.02 -8.13
C GLY A 126 -2.95 24.16 -7.75
N GLY A 127 -2.63 23.19 -8.61
CA GLY A 127 -1.61 22.18 -8.34
C GLY A 127 -2.19 20.86 -7.84
N CYS A 128 -1.32 19.94 -7.42
CA CYS A 128 -1.68 18.60 -6.99
C CYS A 128 -1.60 18.48 -5.47
N ALA A 129 -2.61 17.87 -4.86
CA ALA A 129 -2.62 17.54 -3.44
C ALA A 129 -1.53 16.52 -3.10
N ASP A 130 -0.99 16.63 -1.88
CA ASP A 130 -0.02 15.68 -1.36
C ASP A 130 -0.63 14.26 -1.23
N ALA A 131 0.08 13.26 -1.77
CA ALA A 131 -0.43 11.89 -1.86
C ALA A 131 -0.54 11.20 -0.50
N VAL A 132 0.33 11.53 0.45
CA VAL A 132 0.35 10.94 1.79
C VAL A 132 -0.78 11.56 2.63
N ALA A 133 -0.95 12.88 2.55
CA ALA A 133 -2.02 13.61 3.24
C ALA A 133 -3.43 13.21 2.76
N LEU A 134 -3.57 12.72 1.52
CA LEU A 134 -4.82 12.12 1.03
C LEU A 134 -5.21 10.83 1.76
N ALA A 135 -4.26 10.15 2.41
CA ALA A 135 -4.50 8.94 3.18
C ALA A 135 -4.55 9.26 4.68
N ILE A 136 -5.73 9.23 5.28
CA ILE A 136 -5.91 9.46 6.73
C ILE A 136 -5.12 8.42 7.55
N ASN A 137 -5.02 7.20 7.03
CA ASN A 137 -4.17 6.14 7.57
C ASN A 137 -3.27 5.62 6.43
N PRO A 138 -2.06 6.18 6.23
CA PRO A 138 -1.24 5.92 5.04
C PRO A 138 -1.03 4.44 4.71
N PRO A 139 -0.72 3.53 5.64
CA PRO A 139 -0.58 2.09 5.36
C PRO A 139 -1.80 1.40 4.72
N ALA A 140 -2.98 2.03 4.73
CA ALA A 140 -4.22 1.45 4.19
C ALA A 140 -4.26 1.32 2.66
N TRP A 141 -3.33 1.97 1.92
CA TRP A 141 -3.19 1.76 0.46
C TRP A 141 -2.99 0.27 0.11
N SER A 142 -2.27 -0.48 0.95
CA SER A 142 -2.02 -1.91 0.70
C SER A 142 -3.28 -2.76 0.89
N LEU A 143 -4.21 -2.30 1.73
CA LEU A 143 -5.52 -2.92 1.90
C LEU A 143 -6.43 -2.64 0.70
N ALA A 144 -6.27 -1.47 0.06
CA ALA A 144 -6.95 -1.16 -1.20
C ALA A 144 -6.54 -2.15 -2.30
N VAL A 145 -5.23 -2.40 -2.41
CA VAL A 145 -4.65 -3.42 -3.29
C VAL A 145 -5.16 -4.82 -2.91
N GLU A 146 -5.19 -5.17 -1.62
CA GLU A 146 -5.72 -6.46 -1.16
C GLU A 146 -7.21 -6.65 -1.50
N LEU A 147 -8.02 -5.60 -1.40
CA LEU A 147 -9.44 -5.63 -1.79
C LEU A 147 -9.60 -5.91 -3.29
N GLY A 148 -8.75 -5.31 -4.12
CA GLY A 148 -8.64 -5.63 -5.55
C GLY A 148 -8.34 -7.11 -5.78
N PHE A 149 -7.37 -7.68 -5.05
CA PHE A 149 -7.05 -9.10 -5.15
C PHE A 149 -8.21 -10.00 -4.73
N TYR A 150 -8.96 -9.64 -3.69
CA TYR A 150 -10.14 -10.40 -3.30
C TYR A 150 -11.19 -10.46 -4.41
N LEU A 151 -11.37 -9.37 -5.17
CA LEU A 151 -12.28 -9.31 -6.30
C LEU A 151 -11.87 -10.23 -7.45
N ILE A 152 -10.58 -10.24 -7.81
CA ILE A 152 -10.10 -11.00 -8.99
C ILE A 152 -9.69 -12.44 -8.69
N ALA A 153 -9.36 -12.76 -7.43
CA ALA A 153 -8.81 -14.06 -7.04
C ALA A 153 -9.68 -15.25 -7.49
N PRO A 154 -11.01 -15.28 -7.30
CA PRO A 154 -11.85 -16.42 -7.69
C PRO A 154 -11.75 -16.84 -9.17
N PHE A 155 -11.31 -15.93 -10.03
CA PHE A 155 -11.18 -16.15 -11.47
C PHE A 155 -9.77 -16.59 -11.89
N ILE A 156 -8.76 -16.33 -11.05
CA ILE A 156 -7.34 -16.50 -11.34
C ILE A 156 -6.75 -17.71 -10.60
N VAL A 157 -6.92 -17.76 -9.27
CA VAL A 157 -6.15 -18.69 -8.40
C VAL A 157 -6.66 -20.14 -8.39
N ARG A 158 -7.81 -20.39 -9.02
CA ARG A 158 -8.40 -21.74 -9.15
C ARG A 158 -7.81 -22.57 -10.29
N SER A 159 -7.10 -21.94 -11.22
CA SER A 159 -6.53 -22.64 -12.38
C SER A 159 -5.03 -22.39 -12.47
N PRO A 160 -4.21 -23.44 -12.61
CA PRO A 160 -2.78 -23.26 -12.64
C PRO A 160 -2.26 -22.50 -13.85
N ARG A 161 -2.89 -22.70 -15.00
CA ARG A 161 -2.57 -21.92 -16.21
C ARG A 161 -2.86 -20.43 -16.02
N ARG A 162 -3.99 -20.08 -15.39
CA ARG A 162 -4.36 -18.67 -15.16
C ARG A 162 -3.49 -18.02 -14.10
N THR A 163 -3.15 -18.75 -13.04
CA THR A 163 -2.24 -18.27 -11.99
C THR A 163 -0.84 -18.03 -12.55
N PHE A 164 -0.32 -18.95 -13.37
CA PHE A 164 0.95 -18.75 -14.06
C PHE A 164 0.92 -17.55 -15.01
N LEU A 165 -0.12 -17.43 -15.84
CA LEU A 165 -0.28 -16.26 -16.72
C LEU A 165 -0.32 -14.95 -15.91
N PHE A 166 -0.99 -14.95 -14.77
CA PHE A 166 -1.05 -13.78 -13.88
C PHE A 166 0.33 -13.40 -13.31
N VAL A 167 1.13 -14.40 -12.90
CA VAL A 167 2.54 -14.19 -12.53
C VAL A 167 3.33 -13.59 -13.67
N MET A 168 3.17 -14.11 -14.90
CA MET A 168 3.86 -13.59 -16.08
C MET A 168 3.46 -12.14 -16.39
N VAL A 169 2.18 -11.79 -16.26
CA VAL A 169 1.74 -10.40 -16.44
C VAL A 169 2.40 -9.49 -15.41
N GLY A 170 2.43 -9.89 -14.14
CA GLY A 170 3.14 -9.12 -13.10
C GLY A 170 4.64 -8.97 -13.36
N ALA A 171 5.29 -10.03 -13.83
CA ALA A 171 6.71 -10.01 -14.19
C ALA A 171 7.00 -9.07 -15.37
N VAL A 172 6.21 -9.17 -16.44
CA VAL A 172 6.33 -8.30 -17.62
C VAL A 172 6.02 -6.84 -17.26
N TYR A 173 5.02 -6.60 -16.41
CA TYR A 173 4.70 -5.26 -15.91
C TYR A 173 5.90 -4.63 -15.19
N LEU A 174 6.46 -5.32 -14.20
CA LEU A 174 7.61 -4.80 -13.44
C LEU A 174 8.84 -4.62 -14.32
N LEU A 175 9.05 -5.51 -15.28
CA LEU A 175 10.11 -5.36 -16.28
C LEU A 175 9.90 -4.11 -17.15
N ALA A 176 8.69 -3.91 -17.65
CA ALA A 176 8.35 -2.72 -18.42
C ALA A 176 8.58 -1.45 -17.60
N ILE A 177 8.13 -1.40 -16.34
CA ILE A 177 8.37 -0.24 -15.46
C ILE A 177 9.87 -0.01 -15.23
N SER A 178 10.66 -1.08 -15.03
CA SER A 178 12.12 -0.98 -14.86
C SER A 178 12.82 -0.38 -16.09
N PHE A 179 12.32 -0.68 -17.29
CA PHE A 179 12.81 -0.07 -18.54
C PHE A 179 12.29 1.36 -18.74
N LEU A 180 11.03 1.64 -18.39
CA LEU A 180 10.44 2.97 -18.57
C LEU A 180 11.01 4.00 -17.58
N VAL A 181 11.37 3.57 -16.37
CA VAL A 181 11.98 4.39 -15.32
C VAL A 181 13.47 4.02 -15.19
N TYR A 182 14.18 4.06 -16.32
CA TYR A 182 15.59 3.71 -16.37
C TYR A 182 16.42 4.77 -15.61
N PRO A 183 17.41 4.37 -14.78
CA PRO A 183 18.10 5.26 -13.83
C PRO A 183 18.94 6.38 -14.45
N THR A 184 19.16 6.37 -15.77
CA THR A 184 19.79 7.49 -16.48
C THR A 184 18.70 8.33 -17.16
N PRO A 185 18.59 9.64 -16.86
CA PRO A 185 17.56 10.53 -17.41
C PRO A 185 17.46 10.52 -18.95
N ASP A 186 18.57 10.24 -19.64
CA ASP A 186 18.64 10.22 -21.11
C ASP A 186 18.04 8.96 -21.76
N LEU A 187 17.83 7.89 -20.97
CA LEU A 187 17.30 6.61 -21.44
C LEU A 187 15.92 6.27 -20.85
N GLY A 188 15.53 6.91 -19.74
CA GLY A 188 14.21 6.74 -19.13
C GLY A 188 13.14 7.56 -19.84
N ILE A 189 11.95 6.97 -20.05
CA ILE A 189 10.78 7.68 -20.60
C ILE A 189 10.01 8.41 -19.49
N LEU A 190 10.02 7.85 -18.28
CA LEU A 190 9.31 8.37 -17.11
C LEU A 190 10.30 8.91 -16.06
N PRO A 191 9.92 9.94 -15.28
CA PRO A 191 10.74 10.45 -14.19
C PRO A 191 11.08 9.37 -13.15
N GLN A 192 12.27 9.45 -12.54
CA GLN A 192 12.71 8.47 -11.54
C GLN A 192 11.74 8.31 -10.36
N GLN A 193 11.10 9.40 -9.91
CA GLN A 193 10.10 9.38 -8.84
C GLN A 193 8.86 8.53 -9.16
N SER A 194 8.61 8.22 -10.44
CA SER A 194 7.52 7.35 -10.87
C SER A 194 7.75 5.89 -10.48
N GLN A 195 9.00 5.48 -10.21
CA GLN A 195 9.34 4.11 -9.83
C GLN A 195 8.61 3.66 -8.56
N LEU A 196 8.59 4.49 -7.53
CA LEU A 196 7.94 4.14 -6.27
C LEU A 196 6.41 4.03 -6.46
N THR A 197 5.83 4.92 -7.26
CA THR A 197 4.39 4.90 -7.54
C THR A 197 4.00 3.67 -8.34
N LEU A 198 4.64 3.43 -9.49
CA LEU A 198 4.26 2.40 -10.44
C LEU A 198 4.83 1.02 -10.06
N GLY A 199 5.99 0.97 -9.42
CA GLY A 199 6.68 -0.26 -9.02
C GLY A 199 6.33 -0.77 -7.62
N TYR A 200 5.60 0.00 -6.81
CA TYR A 200 5.29 -0.39 -5.42
C TYR A 200 3.86 -0.07 -4.95
N TYR A 201 3.38 1.17 -5.11
CA TYR A 201 2.04 1.54 -4.62
C TYR A 201 0.92 1.05 -5.52
N PHE A 202 1.09 1.18 -6.84
CA PHE A 202 0.02 0.95 -7.80
C PHE A 202 -0.35 -0.54 -7.89
N TYR A 203 -1.65 -0.85 -7.93
CA TYR A 203 -2.20 -2.20 -7.92
C TYR A 203 -1.45 -3.26 -8.77
N PRO A 204 -1.08 -3.02 -10.04
CA PRO A 204 -0.40 -4.01 -10.88
C PRO A 204 1.01 -4.39 -10.41
N SER A 205 1.70 -3.52 -9.65
CA SER A 205 3.02 -3.81 -9.09
C SER A 205 3.02 -5.05 -8.18
N SER A 206 1.87 -5.32 -7.56
CA SER A 206 1.70 -6.40 -6.60
C SER A 206 1.32 -7.74 -7.23
N PHE A 207 1.09 -7.79 -8.55
CA PHE A 207 0.61 -9.00 -9.25
C PHE A 207 1.61 -10.14 -9.18
N LEU A 208 2.91 -9.84 -9.35
CA LEU A 208 3.98 -10.84 -9.23
C LEU A 208 3.95 -11.47 -7.84
N PHE A 209 3.94 -10.66 -6.79
CA PHE A 209 4.01 -11.13 -5.40
C PHE A 209 2.79 -11.96 -5.01
N PHE A 210 1.58 -11.46 -5.25
CA PHE A 210 0.35 -12.22 -5.02
C PHE A 210 0.32 -13.51 -5.85
N GLY A 211 0.70 -13.43 -7.13
CA GLY A 211 0.75 -14.56 -8.03
C GLY A 211 1.73 -15.65 -7.59
N LEU A 212 2.92 -15.28 -7.12
CA LEU A 212 3.94 -16.23 -6.64
C LEU A 212 3.43 -17.05 -5.45
N GLY A 213 2.74 -16.40 -4.51
CA GLY A 213 2.09 -17.11 -3.39
C GLY A 213 1.00 -18.08 -3.84
N ALA A 214 0.15 -17.65 -4.77
CA ALA A 214 -0.90 -18.49 -5.32
C ALA A 214 -0.33 -19.68 -6.12
N LEU A 215 0.75 -19.46 -6.87
CA LEU A 215 1.46 -20.50 -7.63
C LEU A 215 2.14 -21.50 -6.68
N ALA A 216 2.75 -21.01 -5.59
CA ALA A 216 3.34 -21.87 -4.56
C ALA A 216 2.32 -22.82 -3.94
N TYR A 217 1.08 -22.36 -3.71
CA TYR A 217 -0.02 -23.24 -3.29
C TYR A 217 -0.28 -24.36 -4.30
N GLN A 218 -0.43 -24.03 -5.59
CA GLN A 218 -0.75 -25.03 -6.61
C GLN A 218 0.37 -26.03 -6.85
N LEU A 219 1.63 -25.59 -6.78
CA LEU A 219 2.80 -26.47 -6.83
C LEU A 219 2.82 -27.41 -5.62
N SER A 220 2.56 -26.90 -4.41
CA SER A 220 2.54 -27.70 -3.18
C SER A 220 1.47 -28.80 -3.17
N LYS A 221 0.38 -28.61 -3.92
CA LYS A 221 -0.71 -29.59 -4.07
C LYS A 221 -0.52 -30.53 -5.26
N GLY A 222 0.56 -30.40 -6.03
CA GLY A 222 0.77 -31.15 -7.27
C GLY A 222 -0.24 -30.82 -8.37
N ILE A 223 -0.99 -29.73 -8.24
CA ILE A 223 -1.99 -29.28 -9.23
C ILE A 223 -1.29 -28.70 -10.45
N ALA A 224 -0.17 -28.00 -10.23
CA ALA A 224 0.72 -27.54 -11.28
C ALA A 224 1.94 -28.48 -11.36
N LYS A 225 2.25 -28.98 -12.57
CA LYS A 225 3.53 -29.66 -12.84
C LYS A 225 4.50 -28.61 -13.41
N PRO A 226 5.59 -28.26 -12.72
CA PRO A 226 6.52 -27.24 -13.20
C PRO A 226 7.26 -27.75 -14.43
N HIS A 227 7.18 -27.02 -15.54
CA HIS A 227 8.04 -27.24 -16.69
C HIS A 227 9.31 -26.41 -16.48
N TRP A 228 10.48 -27.03 -16.52
CA TRP A 228 11.75 -26.37 -16.19
C TRP A 228 12.01 -25.11 -17.04
N TRP A 229 11.65 -25.13 -18.33
CA TRP A 229 11.81 -23.97 -19.23
C TRP A 229 10.93 -22.78 -18.83
N ALA A 230 9.76 -23.01 -18.24
CA ALA A 230 8.88 -21.93 -17.77
C ALA A 230 9.47 -21.28 -16.51
N GLY A 231 10.13 -22.07 -15.66
CA GLY A 231 10.90 -21.56 -14.52
C GLY A 231 12.11 -20.74 -14.96
N VAL A 232 12.86 -21.22 -15.96
CA VAL A 232 14.00 -20.49 -16.55
C VAL A 232 13.53 -19.18 -17.19
N LEU A 233 12.47 -19.21 -17.99
CA LEU A 233 11.90 -18.01 -18.61
C LEU A 233 11.47 -16.99 -17.55
N LEU A 234 10.75 -17.42 -16.51
CA LEU A 234 10.35 -16.56 -15.41
C LEU A 234 11.58 -15.94 -14.72
N PHE A 235 12.61 -16.74 -14.44
CA PHE A 235 13.85 -16.25 -13.85
C PHE A 235 14.52 -15.19 -14.75
N VAL A 236 14.69 -15.48 -16.04
CA VAL A 236 15.31 -14.56 -17.01
C VAL A 236 14.54 -13.24 -17.11
N VAL A 237 13.20 -13.29 -17.14
CA VAL A 237 12.35 -12.07 -17.18
C VAL A 237 12.51 -11.24 -15.91
N LEU A 238 12.73 -11.88 -14.76
CA LEU A 238 12.78 -11.20 -13.47
C LEU A 238 14.17 -10.69 -13.06
N VAL A 239 15.25 -11.30 -13.54
CA VAL A 239 16.63 -10.85 -13.26
C VAL A 239 16.85 -9.36 -13.52
N PRO A 240 16.40 -8.79 -14.65
CA PRO A 240 16.57 -7.36 -14.92
C PRO A 240 15.54 -6.46 -14.23
N THR A 241 14.57 -7.00 -13.47
CA THR A 241 13.55 -6.17 -12.81
C THR A 241 14.12 -5.47 -11.58
N THR A 242 13.98 -4.14 -11.52
CA THR A 242 14.31 -3.33 -10.34
C THR A 242 13.12 -3.31 -9.38
N ILE A 243 12.92 -4.44 -8.69
CA ILE A 243 12.02 -4.50 -7.55
C ILE A 243 12.69 -3.95 -6.29
N THR A 244 11.89 -3.66 -5.26
CA THR A 244 12.36 -3.22 -3.91
C THR A 244 13.35 -4.18 -3.23
N MET A 245 13.53 -5.37 -3.79
CA MET A 245 14.44 -6.42 -3.33
C MET A 245 14.91 -7.26 -4.52
N PRO A 246 16.04 -7.97 -4.47
CA PRO A 246 16.42 -8.91 -5.52
C PRO A 246 15.39 -10.05 -5.71
N VAL A 247 15.16 -10.51 -6.95
CA VAL A 247 14.10 -11.48 -7.28
C VAL A 247 14.23 -12.85 -6.60
N TRP A 248 15.43 -13.26 -6.23
CA TRP A 248 15.60 -14.52 -5.51
C TRP A 248 14.93 -14.47 -4.12
N GLN A 249 14.78 -13.30 -3.49
CA GLN A 249 14.11 -13.15 -2.19
C GLN A 249 12.62 -13.53 -2.23
N PRO A 250 11.76 -12.92 -3.07
CA PRO A 250 10.35 -13.27 -3.13
C PRO A 250 10.13 -14.71 -3.65
N LEU A 251 11.01 -15.24 -4.50
CA LEU A 251 10.95 -16.63 -4.97
C LEU A 251 11.20 -17.62 -3.83
N ILE A 252 12.30 -17.45 -3.09
CA ILE A 252 12.63 -18.30 -1.93
C ILE A 252 11.52 -18.20 -0.88
N PHE A 253 11.06 -16.98 -0.60
CA PHE A 253 10.00 -16.75 0.36
C PHE A 253 8.70 -17.46 -0.05
N ALA A 254 8.26 -17.32 -1.31
CA ALA A 254 7.06 -17.99 -1.82
C ALA A 254 7.16 -19.52 -1.73
N LEU A 255 8.32 -20.10 -2.04
CA LEU A 255 8.57 -21.54 -1.93
C LEU A 255 8.61 -22.04 -0.47
N ALA A 256 9.01 -21.18 0.48
CA ALA A 256 8.99 -21.51 1.90
C ALA A 256 7.57 -21.53 2.50
N ILE A 257 6.62 -20.75 1.96
CA ILE A 257 5.27 -20.62 2.52
C ILE A 257 4.53 -21.97 2.69
N PRO A 258 4.45 -22.86 1.69
CA PRO A 258 3.77 -24.16 1.88
C PRO A 258 4.39 -25.03 2.97
N VAL A 259 5.72 -25.01 3.10
CA VAL A 259 6.47 -25.75 4.13
C VAL A 259 6.11 -25.19 5.50
N LEU A 260 6.27 -23.87 5.69
CA LEU A 260 5.94 -23.19 6.94
C LEU A 260 4.47 -23.38 7.32
N PHE A 261 3.56 -23.35 6.35
CA PHE A 261 2.14 -23.60 6.57
C PHE A 261 1.90 -25.01 7.12
N THR A 262 2.57 -26.02 6.58
CA THR A 262 2.40 -27.42 7.00
C THR A 262 2.76 -27.63 8.48
N TYR A 263 3.83 -27.00 8.96
CA TYR A 263 4.24 -27.09 10.37
C TYR A 263 3.40 -26.23 11.31
N THR A 264 2.85 -25.11 10.83
CA THR A 264 2.17 -24.13 11.70
C THR A 264 0.64 -24.24 11.70
N LYS A 265 0.02 -24.92 10.72
CA LYS A 265 -1.46 -24.95 10.55
C LYS A 265 -2.22 -25.48 11.77
N HIS A 266 -1.63 -26.38 12.55
CA HIS A 266 -2.24 -26.99 13.74
C HIS A 266 -1.89 -26.29 15.06
N ASN A 267 -0.96 -25.33 15.06
CA ASN A 267 -0.56 -24.63 16.27
C ASN A 267 -1.56 -23.49 16.60
N ARG A 268 -2.25 -23.63 17.74
CA ARG A 268 -3.26 -22.65 18.20
C ARG A 268 -2.64 -21.33 18.63
N ALA A 269 -1.48 -21.36 19.28
CA ALA A 269 -0.77 -20.15 19.72
C ALA A 269 -0.26 -19.36 18.50
N ASP A 270 0.38 -20.03 17.55
CA ASP A 270 0.80 -19.42 16.28
C ASP A 270 -0.41 -18.81 15.55
N ARG A 271 -1.55 -19.51 15.50
CA ARG A 271 -2.77 -18.97 14.90
C ARG A 271 -3.21 -17.69 15.58
N LEU A 272 -3.25 -17.65 16.92
CA LEU A 272 -3.63 -16.46 17.69
C LEU A 272 -2.69 -15.28 17.42
N ILE A 273 -1.37 -15.50 17.48
CA ILE A 273 -0.35 -14.51 17.15
C ILE A 273 -0.59 -13.95 15.75
N GLY A 274 -0.93 -14.84 14.81
CA GLY A 274 -1.24 -14.47 13.44
C GLY A 274 -2.54 -13.71 13.22
N GLU A 275 -3.46 -13.67 14.18
CA GLU A 275 -4.66 -12.82 14.10
C GLU A 275 -4.31 -11.38 14.47
N LEU A 276 -3.29 -11.17 15.31
CA LEU A 276 -2.83 -9.84 15.72
C LEU A 276 -2.09 -9.08 14.61
N SER A 277 -1.55 -9.77 13.60
CA SER A 277 -0.77 -9.11 12.55
C SER A 277 -1.55 -8.02 11.83
N TYR A 278 -2.86 -8.21 11.61
CA TYR A 278 -3.68 -7.22 10.92
C TYR A 278 -4.01 -6.00 11.79
N PRO A 279 -4.53 -6.15 13.03
CA PRO A 279 -4.67 -5.04 13.95
C PRO A 279 -3.37 -4.26 14.18
N VAL A 280 -2.24 -4.95 14.40
CA VAL A 280 -0.94 -4.30 14.56
C VAL A 280 -0.58 -3.49 13.32
N TYR A 281 -0.75 -4.06 12.12
CA TYR A 281 -0.47 -3.38 10.87
C TYR A 281 -1.35 -2.14 10.63
N ILE A 282 -2.64 -2.15 10.98
CA ILE A 282 -3.51 -1.00 10.66
C ILE A 282 -3.54 0.07 11.76
N LEU A 283 -3.25 -0.30 13.01
CA LEU A 283 -3.28 0.61 14.15
C LEU A 283 -1.96 1.34 14.39
N HIS A 284 -0.83 0.81 13.90
CA HIS A 284 0.48 1.38 14.25
C HIS A 284 0.66 2.83 13.84
N PHE A 285 0.16 3.24 12.67
CA PHE A 285 0.40 4.60 12.18
C PHE A 285 -0.39 5.65 12.97
N PRO A 286 -1.70 5.48 13.22
CA PRO A 286 -2.43 6.38 14.13
C PRO A 286 -1.85 6.41 15.55
N ILE A 287 -1.41 5.26 16.06
CA ILE A 287 -0.73 5.18 17.37
C ILE A 287 0.59 5.93 17.36
N LEU A 288 1.40 5.78 16.30
CA LEU A 288 2.67 6.48 16.12
C LEU A 288 2.47 7.99 16.12
N VAL A 289 1.48 8.50 15.37
CA VAL A 289 1.14 9.92 15.35
C VAL A 289 0.77 10.41 16.75
N GLY A 290 -0.09 9.68 17.47
CA GLY A 290 -0.47 10.03 18.84
C GLY A 290 0.70 10.02 19.83
N ILE A 291 1.58 9.01 19.75
CA ILE A 291 2.76 8.90 20.60
C ILE A 291 3.75 10.03 20.31
N ASN A 292 4.01 10.34 19.04
CA ASN A 292 4.91 11.45 18.68
C ASN A 292 4.36 12.80 19.12
N ALA A 293 3.04 13.03 18.96
CA ALA A 293 2.39 14.25 19.44
C ALA A 293 2.43 14.38 20.97
N TYR A 294 2.34 13.28 21.70
CA TYR A 294 2.47 13.30 23.16
C TYR A 294 3.93 13.50 23.59
N ALA A 295 4.86 12.83 22.93
CA ALA A 295 6.27 12.87 23.29
C ALA A 295 6.93 14.22 22.99
N SER A 296 6.45 14.98 22.01
CA SER A 296 6.90 16.36 21.76
C SER A 296 6.67 17.29 22.96
N THR A 297 5.69 16.98 23.82
CA THR A 297 5.42 17.71 25.07
C THR A 297 6.03 17.04 26.31
N HIS A 298 6.47 15.78 26.21
CA HIS A 298 6.97 14.96 27.31
C HIS A 298 8.21 14.14 26.87
N PRO A 299 9.37 14.79 26.63
CA PRO A 299 10.54 14.17 25.98
C PRO A 299 11.13 12.97 26.74
N ARG A 300 10.98 12.92 28.07
CA ARG A 300 11.49 11.81 28.92
C ARG A 300 10.94 10.43 28.55
N LEU A 301 9.82 10.33 27.84
CA LEU A 301 9.24 9.05 27.43
C LEU A 301 10.05 8.34 26.34
N ILE A 302 10.66 9.11 25.43
CA ILE A 302 11.46 8.55 24.33
C ILE A 302 12.88 8.17 24.82
N GLU A 303 13.35 8.81 25.90
CA GLU A 303 14.67 8.52 26.49
C GLU A 303 14.77 7.09 27.08
N ILE A 304 13.65 6.49 27.49
CA ILE A 304 13.63 5.19 28.19
C ILE A 304 13.41 4.02 27.23
N LEU A 305 12.58 4.18 26.20
CA LEU A 305 12.24 3.13 25.25
C LEU A 305 12.15 3.69 23.82
N PRO A 306 12.68 2.96 22.81
CA PRO A 306 12.53 3.35 21.41
C PRO A 306 11.06 3.52 21.02
N VAL A 307 10.72 4.55 20.23
CA VAL A 307 9.36 4.83 19.77
C VAL A 307 8.72 3.61 19.10
N GLY A 308 9.48 2.89 18.26
CA GLY A 308 9.01 1.66 17.63
C GLY A 308 8.58 0.59 18.62
N THR A 309 9.27 0.47 19.76
CA THR A 309 8.89 -0.47 20.84
C THR A 309 7.59 -0.03 21.50
N LEU A 310 7.42 1.25 21.81
CA LEU A 310 6.20 1.79 22.40
C LEU A 310 5.00 1.59 21.46
N VAL A 311 5.15 1.96 20.19
CA VAL A 311 4.12 1.77 19.15
C VAL A 311 3.81 0.29 18.97
N GLY A 312 4.84 -0.57 18.92
CA GLY A 312 4.68 -2.02 18.78
C GLY A 312 3.87 -2.62 19.93
N VAL A 313 4.22 -2.30 21.18
CA VAL A 313 3.48 -2.75 22.37
C VAL A 313 2.06 -2.22 22.36
N ALA A 314 1.86 -0.92 22.14
CA ALA A 314 0.53 -0.31 22.10
C ALA A 314 -0.35 -0.94 21.00
N SER A 315 0.21 -1.18 19.82
CA SER A 315 -0.49 -1.82 18.70
C SER A 315 -0.86 -3.27 19.00
N VAL A 316 0.01 -4.03 19.68
CA VAL A 316 -0.27 -5.41 20.09
C VAL A 316 -1.34 -5.46 21.18
N VAL A 317 -1.24 -4.60 22.19
CA VAL A 317 -2.21 -4.52 23.29
C VAL A 317 -3.59 -4.12 22.77
N LEU A 318 -3.68 -3.04 21.98
CA LEU A 318 -4.94 -2.63 21.36
C LEU A 318 -5.45 -3.71 20.40
N GLY A 319 -4.57 -4.32 19.61
CA GLY A 319 -4.92 -5.44 18.73
C GLY A 319 -5.50 -6.63 19.46
N LEU A 320 -4.98 -6.97 20.65
CA LEU A 320 -5.55 -8.00 21.52
C LEU A 320 -6.95 -7.60 21.98
N VAL A 321 -7.14 -6.37 22.47
CA VAL A 321 -8.46 -5.87 22.89
C VAL A 321 -9.47 -5.99 21.74
N LEU A 322 -9.12 -5.51 20.54
CA LEU A 322 -10.00 -5.60 19.37
C LEU A 322 -10.25 -7.03 18.91
N HIS A 323 -9.27 -7.92 19.06
CA HIS A 323 -9.46 -9.33 18.76
C HIS A 323 -10.54 -9.94 19.65
N PHE A 324 -10.50 -9.68 20.96
CA PHE A 324 -11.45 -10.25 21.91
C PHE A 324 -12.84 -9.62 21.82
N THR A 325 -12.94 -8.32 21.52
CA THR A 325 -14.21 -7.58 21.49
C THR A 325 -14.88 -7.60 20.11
N ILE A 326 -14.16 -7.20 19.06
CA ILE A 326 -14.71 -6.99 17.71
C ILE A 326 -14.52 -8.23 16.85
N GLU A 327 -13.29 -8.76 16.74
CA GLU A 327 -13.03 -9.83 15.77
C GLU A 327 -13.72 -11.14 16.16
N ARG A 328 -13.77 -11.48 17.45
CA ARG A 328 -14.54 -12.65 17.91
C ARG A 328 -16.02 -12.52 17.62
N ALA A 329 -16.60 -11.34 17.82
CA ALA A 329 -18.00 -11.08 17.48
C ALA A 329 -18.23 -11.19 15.97
N ALA A 330 -17.37 -10.58 15.16
CA ALA A 330 -17.42 -10.70 13.70
C ALA A 330 -17.26 -12.15 13.24
N LYS A 331 -16.37 -12.93 13.85
CA LYS A 331 -16.19 -14.37 13.55
C LYS A 331 -17.44 -15.18 13.89
N ARG A 332 -18.12 -14.90 15.01
CA ARG A 332 -19.42 -15.53 15.34
C ARG A 332 -20.48 -15.21 14.29
N PHE A 333 -20.57 -13.95 13.85
CA PHE A 333 -21.49 -13.54 12.79
C PHE A 333 -21.18 -14.18 11.43
N ARG A 334 -19.90 -14.44 11.12
CA ARG A 334 -19.48 -15.19 9.93
C ARG A 334 -19.82 -16.68 9.98
N ALA A 335 -19.98 -17.24 11.18
CA ALA A 335 -20.25 -18.66 11.38
C ALA A 335 -21.75 -18.99 11.42
N MET A 336 -22.63 -17.98 11.43
CA MET A 336 -24.08 -18.21 11.33
C MET A 336 -24.44 -18.71 9.93
N PRO A 337 -25.24 -19.79 9.81
CA PRO A 337 -25.69 -20.28 8.51
C PRO A 337 -26.44 -19.18 7.76
N THR A 338 -26.14 -19.05 6.47
CA THR A 338 -26.87 -18.13 5.60
C THR A 338 -28.22 -18.74 5.25
N THR A 339 -29.24 -17.93 4.96
CA THR A 339 -30.58 -18.40 4.54
C THR A 339 -30.56 -19.33 3.31
N ALA A 340 -29.49 -19.28 2.51
CA ALA A 340 -29.22 -20.24 1.45
C ALA A 340 -28.89 -21.66 1.95
N ASP A 341 -28.26 -21.80 3.12
CA ASP A 341 -27.95 -23.10 3.75
C ASP A 341 -29.21 -23.74 4.33
N THR A 342 -30.21 -22.94 4.74
CA THR A 342 -31.50 -23.44 5.25
C THR A 342 -32.48 -23.81 4.13
N LEU A 343 -32.38 -23.19 2.95
CA LEU A 343 -33.25 -23.49 1.81
C LEU A 343 -32.70 -24.61 0.90
N GLY A 344 -31.41 -24.97 1.03
CA GLY A 344 -30.78 -26.06 0.26
C GLY A 344 -31.06 -27.47 0.79
N ASN A 345 -31.76 -27.60 1.93
CA ASN A 345 -32.06 -28.88 2.58
C ASN A 345 -33.55 -29.30 2.48
N ALA A 346 -34.39 -28.55 1.74
CA ALA A 346 -35.75 -28.96 1.44
C ALA A 346 -35.81 -29.46 -0.01
N ASP A 347 -36.13 -30.75 -0.16
CA ASP A 347 -36.38 -31.53 -1.38
C ASP A 347 -36.56 -30.69 -2.66
N ALA A 348 -35.48 -30.53 -3.44
CA ALA A 348 -35.57 -30.01 -4.80
C ALA A 348 -36.09 -31.14 -5.71
N PRO A 349 -37.20 -30.95 -6.46
CA PRO A 349 -37.64 -31.94 -7.42
C PRO A 349 -36.61 -32.06 -8.55
N THR A 350 -36.36 -33.30 -8.97
CA THR A 350 -35.58 -33.63 -10.17
C THR A 350 -36.21 -32.96 -11.40
N VAL A 351 -35.57 -31.92 -11.93
CA VAL A 351 -35.90 -31.34 -13.23
C VAL A 351 -35.02 -32.00 -14.28
N ILE A 352 -35.69 -32.73 -15.18
CA ILE A 352 -35.16 -33.38 -16.37
C ILE A 352 -34.77 -32.33 -17.43
N ASP A 353 -33.74 -32.68 -18.19
CA ASP A 353 -33.11 -32.00 -19.32
C ASP A 353 -33.92 -30.93 -20.08
N GLY A 354 -33.21 -29.82 -20.36
CA GLY A 354 -33.52 -28.95 -21.48
C GLY A 354 -33.06 -27.53 -21.25
N ASP A 355 -31.75 -27.22 -21.43
CA ASP A 355 -31.43 -25.86 -21.90
C ASP A 355 -30.07 -25.71 -22.60
N VAL A 356 -30.09 -25.80 -23.92
CA VAL A 356 -28.97 -25.41 -24.80
C VAL A 356 -28.69 -23.89 -24.70
N ALA A 357 -29.63 -23.08 -24.19
CA ALA A 357 -29.44 -21.62 -24.00
C ALA A 357 -28.56 -21.24 -22.78
N GLY A 358 -28.38 -22.15 -21.80
CA GLY A 358 -27.55 -21.92 -20.62
C GLY A 358 -26.05 -21.85 -20.92
N THR A 359 -25.60 -22.54 -21.97
CA THR A 359 -24.19 -22.54 -22.38
C THR A 359 -23.76 -21.20 -22.97
N ALA A 360 -24.62 -20.57 -23.78
CA ALA A 360 -24.39 -19.26 -24.41
C ALA A 360 -24.34 -18.13 -23.38
N ARG A 361 -25.29 -18.08 -22.43
CA ARG A 361 -25.23 -17.11 -21.30
C ARG A 361 -23.99 -17.32 -20.44
N SER A 362 -23.58 -18.56 -20.18
CA SER A 362 -22.34 -18.84 -19.43
C SER A 362 -21.08 -18.47 -20.21
N ALA A 363 -21.12 -18.52 -21.54
CA ALA A 363 -20.02 -18.15 -22.42
C ALA A 363 -19.92 -16.62 -22.56
N VAL A 364 -21.05 -15.92 -22.65
CA VAL A 364 -21.11 -14.45 -22.61
C VAL A 364 -20.63 -13.93 -21.27
N VAL A 365 -21.10 -14.48 -20.14
CA VAL A 365 -20.60 -14.11 -18.81
C VAL A 365 -19.11 -14.42 -18.68
N ARG A 366 -18.63 -15.56 -19.20
CA ARG A 366 -17.18 -15.87 -19.24
C ARG A 366 -16.39 -14.88 -20.10
N ARG A 367 -16.92 -14.45 -21.24
CA ARG A 367 -16.29 -13.47 -22.14
C ARG A 367 -16.31 -12.07 -21.52
N VAL A 368 -17.39 -11.67 -20.86
CA VAL A 368 -17.50 -10.40 -20.14
C VAL A 368 -16.55 -10.39 -18.93
N VAL A 369 -16.51 -11.46 -18.13
CA VAL A 369 -15.55 -11.58 -17.02
C VAL A 369 -14.11 -11.62 -17.54
N ALA A 370 -13.84 -12.36 -18.61
CA ALA A 370 -12.51 -12.38 -19.23
C ALA A 370 -12.14 -11.01 -19.80
N ALA A 371 -13.08 -10.28 -20.41
CA ALA A 371 -12.89 -8.93 -20.92
C ALA A 371 -12.70 -7.91 -19.79
N VAL A 372 -13.44 -8.02 -18.68
CA VAL A 372 -13.25 -7.20 -17.48
C VAL A 372 -11.91 -7.50 -16.83
N LEU A 373 -11.49 -8.77 -16.78
CA LEU A 373 -10.15 -9.17 -16.32
C LEU A 373 -9.07 -8.66 -17.27
N LEU A 374 -9.23 -8.79 -18.59
CA LEU A 374 -8.28 -8.23 -19.58
C LEU A 374 -8.24 -6.71 -19.52
N LEU A 375 -9.37 -6.04 -19.33
CA LEU A 375 -9.43 -4.59 -19.12
C LEU A 375 -8.68 -4.23 -17.84
N SER A 376 -8.99 -4.86 -16.71
CA SER A 376 -8.37 -4.53 -15.41
C SER A 376 -6.90 -4.94 -15.29
N ILE A 377 -6.45 -5.95 -16.05
CA ILE A 377 -5.09 -6.50 -15.97
C ILE A 377 -4.17 -5.92 -17.05
N VAL A 378 -4.69 -5.48 -18.21
CA VAL A 378 -3.87 -5.03 -19.35
C VAL A 378 -4.24 -3.62 -19.82
N ALA A 379 -5.51 -3.35 -20.13
CA ALA A 379 -5.89 -2.05 -20.72
C ALA A 379 -5.88 -0.91 -19.70
N VAL A 380 -6.36 -1.16 -18.48
CA VAL A 380 -6.37 -0.18 -17.38
C VAL A 380 -4.94 0.15 -16.98
N PRO A 381 -4.00 -0.79 -16.75
CA PRO A 381 -2.60 -0.44 -16.52
C PRO A 381 -1.95 0.36 -17.65
N LEU A 382 -2.23 0.06 -18.93
CA LEU A 382 -1.66 0.81 -20.06
C LEU A 382 -2.24 2.24 -20.19
N THR A 383 -3.55 2.41 -20.08
CA THR A 383 -4.17 3.75 -20.11
C THR A 383 -3.88 4.54 -18.85
N THR A 384 -3.82 3.88 -17.69
CA THR A 384 -3.41 4.51 -16.43
C THR A 384 -1.94 4.85 -16.38
N VAL A 385 -1.04 4.12 -17.05
CA VAL A 385 0.36 4.53 -17.20
C VAL A 385 0.46 5.79 -18.07
N GLY A 386 -0.35 5.90 -19.14
CA GLY A 386 -0.43 7.12 -19.95
C GLY A 386 -0.98 8.32 -19.17
N THR A 387 -2.10 8.16 -18.45
CA THR A 387 -2.66 9.23 -17.63
C THR A 387 -1.80 9.52 -16.39
N ALA A 388 -1.10 8.52 -15.84
CA ALA A 388 -0.14 8.69 -14.77
C ALA A 388 1.10 9.42 -15.24
N ALA A 389 1.59 9.16 -16.46
CA ALA A 389 2.69 9.94 -17.04
C ALA A 389 2.29 11.41 -17.18
N VAL A 390 1.07 11.71 -17.65
CA VAL A 390 0.54 13.08 -17.71
C VAL A 390 0.32 13.68 -16.32
N ALA A 391 -0.22 12.92 -15.37
CA ALA A 391 -0.47 13.38 -14.00
C ALA A 391 0.83 13.57 -13.19
N GLN A 392 1.83 12.71 -13.42
CA GLN A 392 3.17 12.84 -12.84
C GLN A 392 3.91 14.01 -13.50
N ALA A 393 3.78 14.21 -14.82
CA ALA A 393 4.29 15.41 -15.48
C ALA A 393 3.67 16.69 -14.92
N ALA A 394 2.37 16.68 -14.60
CA ALA A 394 1.71 17.80 -13.92
C ALA A 394 2.27 18.04 -12.50
N ARG A 395 2.61 16.97 -11.76
CA ARG A 395 3.30 17.09 -10.46
C ARG A 395 4.76 17.57 -10.59
N THR A 396 5.45 17.27 -11.68
CA THR A 396 6.87 17.65 -11.86
C THR A 396 7.07 19.05 -12.43
N ASN A 397 6.05 19.60 -13.09
CA ASN A 397 6.15 20.87 -13.82
C ASN A 397 5.67 22.08 -13.00
N VAL A 398 5.04 21.86 -11.85
CA VAL A 398 4.65 22.93 -10.93
C VAL A 398 5.70 23.03 -9.84
N PRO A 399 6.34 24.20 -9.66
CA PRO A 399 7.27 24.38 -8.57
C PRO A 399 6.58 24.28 -7.21
N SER A 400 7.25 23.65 -6.24
CA SER A 400 6.79 23.50 -4.86
C SER A 400 6.57 24.88 -4.24
N ARG A 401 5.47 25.02 -3.51
CA ARG A 401 5.16 26.21 -2.73
C ARG A 401 5.24 25.98 -1.23
N THR A 402 5.37 24.73 -0.81
CA THR A 402 5.53 24.36 0.60
C THR A 402 6.76 23.46 0.74
N PRO A 403 7.38 23.41 1.91
CA PRO A 403 8.38 22.39 2.20
C PRO A 403 7.76 20.99 2.11
N LEU A 404 8.55 19.99 1.79
CA LEU A 404 8.10 18.61 1.85
C LEU A 404 7.89 18.21 3.32
N TYR A 405 6.71 17.69 3.68
CA TYR A 405 6.46 17.28 5.06
C TYR A 405 7.36 16.11 5.51
N LEU A 406 8.35 16.43 6.34
CA LEU A 406 9.22 15.47 7.02
C LEU A 406 9.51 15.99 8.44
N THR A 407 9.23 15.18 9.46
CA THR A 407 9.58 15.51 10.85
C THR A 407 10.27 14.32 11.49
N ASP A 408 11.53 14.52 11.88
CA ASP A 408 12.39 13.55 12.56
C ASP A 408 13.39 14.28 13.50
N ASP A 409 14.48 13.61 13.86
CA ASP A 409 15.51 14.14 14.75
C ASP A 409 16.27 15.34 14.15
N TYR A 410 16.28 15.47 12.82
CA TYR A 410 17.02 16.50 12.07
C TYR A 410 16.08 17.52 11.40
N TRP A 411 14.82 17.13 11.14
CA TRP A 411 13.86 17.92 10.38
C TRP A 411 12.58 18.18 11.18
N GLN A 412 12.00 19.35 10.97
CA GLN A 412 10.72 19.75 11.50
C GLN A 412 9.86 20.31 10.38
N ALA A 413 8.80 19.57 10.03
CA ALA A 413 7.90 19.90 8.92
C ALA A 413 8.63 20.28 7.60
N GLY A 414 9.72 19.58 7.29
CA GLY A 414 10.51 19.80 6.08
C GLY A 414 11.60 20.86 6.21
N VAL A 415 11.79 21.44 7.39
CA VAL A 415 12.80 22.47 7.69
C VAL A 415 13.87 21.89 8.62
N SER A 416 15.13 22.16 8.36
CA SER A 416 16.25 21.66 9.15
C SER A 416 16.24 22.27 10.56
N ARG A 417 16.43 21.43 11.58
CA ARG A 417 16.56 21.85 12.98
C ARG A 417 17.92 22.49 13.27
N GLU A 418 18.93 22.19 12.46
CA GLU A 418 20.33 22.57 12.71
C GLU A 418 20.85 23.65 11.75
N SER A 419 20.20 23.83 10.60
CA SER A 419 20.66 24.72 9.54
C SER A 419 19.52 25.51 8.90
N ALA A 420 19.86 26.61 8.23
CA ALA A 420 18.91 27.43 7.47
C ALA A 420 18.55 26.73 6.15
N ALA A 421 17.87 25.60 6.23
CA ALA A 421 17.55 24.78 5.06
C ALA A 421 16.16 24.18 5.13
N PHE A 422 15.56 23.91 3.98
CA PHE A 422 14.32 23.16 3.86
C PHE A 422 14.35 22.25 2.63
N PHE A 423 13.49 21.24 2.62
CA PHE A 423 13.35 20.32 1.49
C PHE A 423 12.18 20.68 0.59
N VAL A 424 12.39 20.47 -0.70
CA VAL A 424 11.31 20.30 -1.68
C VAL A 424 11.55 19.01 -2.47
N SER A 425 10.50 18.49 -3.10
CA SER A 425 10.62 17.34 -4.00
C SER A 425 11.64 17.65 -5.10
N ARG A 426 12.50 16.69 -5.46
CA ARG A 426 13.39 16.85 -6.61
C ARG A 426 12.59 16.77 -7.91
N THR A 427 12.14 17.92 -8.40
CA THR A 427 11.45 18.06 -9.69
C THR A 427 12.23 18.99 -10.60
N LYS A 428 12.03 18.87 -11.92
CA LYS A 428 12.64 19.81 -12.88
C LYS A 428 12.23 21.25 -12.58
N ALA A 429 10.96 21.48 -12.27
CA ALA A 429 10.45 22.81 -11.91
C ALA A 429 11.12 23.38 -10.65
N ASN A 430 11.43 22.54 -9.66
CA ASN A 430 12.14 22.98 -8.46
C ASN A 430 13.62 23.24 -8.72
N LEU A 431 14.28 22.40 -9.52
CA LEU A 431 15.68 22.64 -9.90
C LEU A 431 15.85 23.98 -10.62
N GLU A 432 14.90 24.36 -11.48
CA GLU A 432 14.88 25.66 -12.18
C GLU A 432 14.41 26.82 -11.28
N GLN A 433 13.51 26.57 -10.32
CA GLN A 433 12.99 27.62 -9.45
C GLN A 433 13.97 27.99 -8.34
N PHE A 434 14.62 27.02 -7.69
CA PHE A 434 15.45 27.23 -6.50
C PHE A 434 16.93 27.34 -6.84
N GLU A 435 17.28 28.23 -7.76
CA GLU A 435 18.68 28.47 -8.11
C GLU A 435 19.39 29.37 -7.06
N PRO A 436 20.66 29.08 -6.70
CA PRO A 436 21.46 29.97 -5.87
C PRO A 436 21.45 31.41 -6.40
N GLY A 437 21.20 32.35 -5.50
CA GLY A 437 21.09 33.77 -5.80
C GLY A 437 19.68 34.32 -5.75
N ARG A 438 18.65 33.49 -5.97
CA ARG A 438 17.22 33.87 -5.89
C ARG A 438 16.75 34.04 -4.44
N THR A 439 15.57 34.62 -4.25
CA THR A 439 15.02 34.91 -2.91
C THR A 439 13.74 34.13 -2.64
N VAL A 440 13.72 33.39 -1.53
CA VAL A 440 12.54 32.75 -0.96
C VAL A 440 11.84 33.73 -0.03
N THR A 441 10.54 33.92 -0.23
CA THR A 441 9.67 34.73 0.62
C THR A 441 8.67 33.81 1.29
N PHE A 442 8.76 33.69 2.61
CA PHE A 442 7.87 32.87 3.43
C PHE A 442 6.60 33.64 3.81
N ASP A 443 5.51 32.92 4.11
CA ASP A 443 4.23 33.51 4.51
C ASP A 443 4.29 34.41 5.75
N ASN A 444 5.28 34.20 6.62
CA ASN A 444 5.53 35.05 7.78
C ASN A 444 6.18 36.42 7.42
N GLY A 445 6.43 36.68 6.14
CA GLY A 445 7.08 37.90 5.63
C GLY A 445 8.60 37.86 5.63
N GLU A 446 9.21 36.72 5.97
CA GLU A 446 10.66 36.54 5.98
C GLU A 446 11.19 36.31 4.56
N HIS A 447 12.26 37.02 4.20
CA HIS A 447 12.93 36.90 2.91
C HIS A 447 14.34 36.34 3.08
N ARG A 448 14.61 35.18 2.48
CA ARG A 448 15.92 34.52 2.56
C ARG A 448 16.49 34.25 1.17
N ARG A 449 17.76 34.57 0.97
CA ARG A 449 18.44 34.34 -0.31
C ARG A 449 18.90 32.89 -0.36
N ILE A 450 18.69 32.20 -1.47
CA ILE A 450 19.21 30.84 -1.70
C ILE A 450 20.72 30.95 -1.85
N VAL A 451 21.46 30.30 -0.95
CA VAL A 451 22.92 30.30 -0.94
C VAL A 451 23.43 29.11 -1.73
N GLU A 452 22.82 27.96 -1.50
CA GLU A 452 23.24 26.70 -2.08
C GLU A 452 22.05 25.75 -2.19
N THR A 453 22.14 24.81 -3.12
CA THR A 453 21.20 23.72 -3.21
C THR A 453 21.93 22.40 -3.32
N GLU A 454 21.56 21.45 -2.46
CA GLU A 454 22.09 20.09 -2.52
C GLU A 454 21.02 19.15 -3.09
N THR A 455 21.42 18.27 -4.01
CA THR A 455 20.50 17.33 -4.63
C THR A 455 20.76 15.92 -4.14
N THR A 456 19.68 15.22 -3.79
CA THR A 456 19.67 13.78 -3.53
C THR A 456 18.83 13.07 -4.59
N ASP A 457 18.67 11.74 -4.48
CA ASP A 457 17.85 10.99 -5.44
C ASP A 457 16.37 11.41 -5.43
N LEU A 458 15.83 11.85 -4.28
CA LEU A 458 14.41 12.15 -4.11
C LEU A 458 14.11 13.61 -3.75
N PHE A 459 15.08 14.34 -3.19
CA PHE A 459 14.85 15.66 -2.61
C PHE A 459 15.86 16.69 -3.12
N LEU A 460 15.41 17.93 -3.18
CA LEU A 460 16.25 19.11 -3.34
C LEU A 460 16.28 19.82 -1.99
N GLN A 461 17.46 19.88 -1.38
CA GLN A 461 17.69 20.67 -0.19
C GLN A 461 18.01 22.09 -0.63
N VAL A 462 17.25 23.04 -0.12
CA VAL A 462 17.43 24.46 -0.40
C VAL A 462 18.03 25.10 0.84
N ILE A 463 19.30 25.50 0.75
CA ILE A 463 20.01 26.18 1.82
C ILE A 463 19.89 27.69 1.57
N VAL A 464 19.35 28.40 2.56
CA VAL A 464 19.10 29.82 2.49
C VAL A 464 19.98 30.59 3.47
N SER A 465 20.13 31.89 3.24
CA SER A 465 20.98 32.74 4.06
C SER A 465 20.37 32.97 5.45
N GLY A 466 21.21 33.23 6.44
CA GLY A 466 20.78 33.64 7.78
C GLY A 466 20.84 32.53 8.82
N GLN A 467 20.06 32.71 9.89
CA GLN A 467 19.98 31.76 11.00
C GLN A 467 19.04 30.59 10.65
N PRO A 468 19.12 29.45 11.37
CA PRO A 468 18.18 28.34 11.19
C PRO A 468 16.73 28.80 11.20
N LEU A 469 15.95 28.22 10.28
CA LEU A 469 14.54 28.53 10.10
C LEU A 469 13.70 27.83 11.18
N ASP A 470 12.60 28.46 11.60
CA ASP A 470 11.65 27.82 12.52
C ASP A 470 10.65 26.95 11.75
N GLY A 471 10.83 25.63 11.82
CA GLY A 471 9.95 24.67 11.15
C GLY A 471 8.49 24.70 11.61
N THR A 472 8.15 25.33 12.74
CA THR A 472 6.74 25.55 13.13
C THR A 472 6.08 26.73 12.43
N ILE A 473 6.87 27.64 11.87
CA ILE A 473 6.41 28.90 11.27
C ILE A 473 6.50 28.86 9.75
N VAL A 474 7.57 28.28 9.22
CA VAL A 474 7.84 28.24 7.77
C VAL A 474 7.88 26.83 7.20
N GLY A 475 7.76 25.81 8.06
CA GLY A 475 7.62 24.42 7.63
C GLY A 475 6.24 24.12 7.05
N TYR A 476 6.09 22.96 6.45
CA TYR A 476 4.80 22.49 5.96
C TYR A 476 3.70 22.59 7.05
N PRO A 477 2.49 23.10 6.74
CA PRO A 477 1.96 23.39 5.42
C PRO A 477 2.14 24.86 4.96
N HIS A 478 2.96 25.67 5.63
CA HIS A 478 3.13 27.08 5.30
C HIS A 478 3.77 27.27 3.92
N GLU A 479 3.23 28.21 3.15
CA GLU A 479 3.67 28.48 1.79
C GLU A 479 4.89 29.43 1.77
N PHE A 480 5.58 29.40 0.65
CA PHE A 480 6.59 30.36 0.25
C PHE A 480 6.48 30.64 -1.26
N SER A 481 7.09 31.72 -1.68
CA SER A 481 7.27 32.08 -3.09
C SER A 481 8.74 32.35 -3.39
N VAL A 482 9.18 32.06 -4.61
CA VAL A 482 10.57 32.28 -5.04
C VAL A 482 10.61 33.36 -6.12
N GLY A 483 11.25 34.48 -5.80
CA GLY A 483 11.47 35.62 -6.69
C GLY A 483 12.89 35.66 -7.25
N PRO A 484 13.16 36.52 -8.25
CA PRO A 484 14.52 36.80 -8.70
C PRO A 484 15.41 37.36 -7.58
#